data_AF-A0AAQ1GIZ4-F1
#
_entry.id   AF-A0AAQ1GIZ4-F1
#
_cell.length_a   1.000
_cell.length_b   1.000
_cell.length_c   1.000
_cell.angle_alpha   90.00
_cell.angle_beta   90.00
_cell.angle_gamma   90.00
#
_symmetry.space_group_name_H-M   'P 1'
#
loop_
_entity.id
_entity.type
_entity.pdbx_description
1 polymer ?
#
loop_
_entity_poly.entity_id
_entity_poly.type
_entity_poly.pdbx_seq_one_letter_code
_entity_poly.pdbx_strand_id
1 'polypeptide(L)' 'MPMKSKAQNRAMHAAAEGHSNLGIPKKVGKEFAKVQHGKSVKILPEKKRSKR' A
#
# COMPACT_ATOMS: atom_id res chain seq x y z
N MET A 1 -3.14 -8.13 4.25
CA MET A 1 -1.75 -8.26 3.73
C MET A 1 -0.79 -7.38 4.53
N PRO A 2 0.44 -7.84 4.84
CA PRO A 2 1.48 -6.99 5.42
C PRO A 2 2.06 -6.00 4.39
N MET A 3 2.49 -4.83 4.86
CA MET A 3 3.13 -3.82 4.02
C MET A 3 4.56 -4.24 3.68
N LYS A 4 4.89 -4.31 2.39
CA LYS A 4 6.18 -4.80 1.89
C LYS A 4 7.08 -3.69 1.33
N SER A 5 6.52 -2.52 1.00
CA SER A 5 7.28 -1.37 0.50
C SER A 5 6.51 -0.06 0.66
N LYS A 6 7.23 1.06 0.61
CA LYS A 6 6.63 2.41 0.64
C LYS A 6 5.72 2.66 -0.57
N ALA A 7 6.13 2.21 -1.75
CA ALA A 7 5.31 2.30 -2.97
C ALA A 7 4.01 1.52 -2.86
N GLN A 8 4.03 0.32 -2.24
CA GLN A 8 2.81 -0.44 -2.00
C GLN A 8 1.88 0.32 -1.05
N ASN A 9 2.42 0.92 0.01
CA ASN A 9 1.62 1.72 0.93
C ASN A 9 0.93 2.88 0.21
N ARG A 10 1.68 3.65 -0.57
CA ARG A 10 1.13 4.78 -1.34
C ARG A 10 0.05 4.32 -2.32
N ALA A 11 0.27 3.22 -3.03
CA ALA A 11 -0.72 2.65 -3.95
C ALA A 11 -2.03 2.24 -3.23
N MET A 12 -1.92 1.64 -2.05
CA MET A 12 -3.08 1.23 -1.25
C MET A 12 -3.83 2.43 -0.67
N HIS A 13 -3.14 3.47 -0.21
CA HIS A 13 -3.77 4.71 0.24
C HIS A 13 -4.48 5.44 -0.91
N ALA A 14 -3.83 5.58 -2.07
CA ALA A 14 -4.46 6.13 -3.26
C ALA A 14 -5.71 5.32 -3.66
N ALA A 15 -5.65 3.99 -3.56
CA ALA A 15 -6.81 3.14 -3.78
C ALA A 15 -7.92 3.36 -2.74
N ALA A 16 -7.57 3.54 -1.47
CA ALA A 16 -8.55 3.81 -0.39
C ALA A 16 -9.37 5.08 -0.66
N GLU A 17 -8.72 6.09 -1.25
CA GLU A 17 -9.33 7.36 -1.66
C GLU A 17 -10.16 7.20 -2.94
N GLY A 18 -9.76 6.28 -3.83
CA GLY A 18 -10.42 6.00 -5.11
C GLY A 18 -9.60 6.43 -6.32
N HIS A 19 -8.34 6.78 -6.13
CA HIS A 19 -7.39 7.23 -7.17
C HIS A 19 -6.43 6.10 -7.58
N SER A 20 -6.88 4.84 -7.58
CA SER A 20 -6.01 3.72 -7.98
C SER A 20 -5.86 3.64 -9.50
N ASN A 21 -4.65 3.92 -9.99
CA ASN A 21 -4.27 3.66 -11.39
C ASN A 21 -3.82 2.22 -11.64
N LEU A 22 -3.74 1.39 -10.57
CA LEU A 22 -3.20 0.03 -10.61
C LEU A 22 -4.30 -1.04 -10.55
N GLY A 23 -5.56 -0.64 -10.72
CA GLY A 23 -6.71 -1.55 -10.62
C GLY A 23 -6.96 -2.10 -9.22
N ILE A 24 -6.44 -1.45 -8.18
CA ILE A 24 -6.65 -1.88 -6.80
C ILE A 24 -8.05 -1.42 -6.37
N PRO A 25 -8.95 -2.33 -5.95
CA PRO A 25 -10.28 -1.96 -5.51
C PRO A 25 -10.24 -1.04 -4.29
N LYS A 26 -11.15 -0.05 -4.25
CA LYS A 26 -11.25 0.90 -3.12
C LYS A 26 -11.42 0.22 -1.77
N LYS A 27 -12.21 -0.86 -1.71
CA LYS A 27 -12.42 -1.67 -0.51
C LYS A 27 -11.09 -2.23 0.04
N VAL A 28 -10.26 -2.78 -0.85
CA VAL A 28 -8.95 -3.35 -0.48
C VAL A 28 -8.00 -2.27 0.05
N GLY A 29 -7.97 -1.09 -0.60
CA GLY A 29 -7.19 0.05 -0.12
C GLY A 29 -7.61 0.50 1.28
N LYS A 30 -8.92 0.63 1.53
CA LYS A 30 -9.46 1.01 2.86
C LYS A 30 -9.13 -0.01 3.94
N GLU A 31 -9.33 -1.31 3.66
CA GLU A 31 -8.99 -2.38 4.59
C GLU A 31 -7.49 -2.39 4.91
N PHE A 32 -6.65 -2.19 3.89
CA PHE A 32 -5.21 -2.09 4.07
C PHE A 32 -4.81 -0.89 4.93
N ALA A 33 -5.33 0.30 4.62
CA ALA A 33 -5.06 1.52 5.39
C ALA A 33 -5.48 1.37 6.86
N LYS A 34 -6.62 0.71 7.12
CA LYS A 34 -7.10 0.43 8.49
C LYS A 34 -6.17 -0.53 9.23
N VAL A 35 -5.70 -1.60 8.58
CA VAL A 35 -4.81 -2.61 9.20
C VAL A 35 -3.37 -2.10 9.40
N GLN A 36 -2.93 -1.16 8.56
CA GLN A 36 -1.59 -0.57 8.65
C GLN A 36 -1.57 0.77 9.40
N HIS A 37 -2.71 1.24 9.90
CA HIS A 37 -2.81 2.46 10.67
C HIS A 37 -1.88 2.38 11.90
N GLY A 38 -0.95 3.32 12.00
CA GLY A 38 0.05 3.38 13.09
C GLY A 38 1.33 2.57 12.86
N LYS A 39 1.48 1.85 11.74
CA LYS A 39 2.74 1.13 11.45
C LYS A 39 3.72 2.01 10.67
N SER A 40 4.98 1.99 11.09
CA SER A 40 6.02 2.81 10.47
C SER A 40 6.45 2.28 9.10
N VAL A 41 6.39 3.17 8.10
CA VAL A 41 6.92 2.97 6.74
C VAL A 41 8.43 3.21 6.65
N LYS A 42 9.06 3.77 7.69
CA LYS A 42 10.42 4.36 7.60
C LYS A 42 11.49 3.33 7.21
N ILE A 43 11.41 2.14 7.79
CA ILE A 43 12.38 1.03 7.63
C ILE A 43 12.14 0.26 6.32
N LEU A 44 10.99 0.44 5.68
CA LEU A 44 10.66 -0.31 4.46
C LEU A 44 11.43 0.20 3.24
N PRO A 45 11.81 -0.70 2.33
CA PRO A 45 12.38 -0.31 1.05
C PRO A 45 11.35 0.46 0.20
N GLU A 46 11.83 1.31 -0.69
CA GLU A 46 10.98 2.16 -1.53
C GLU A 46 10.06 1.32 -2.44
N LYS A 47 10.65 0.35 -3.15
CA LYS A 47 9.94 -0.65 -3.95
C LYS A 47 10.47 -2.02 -3.56
N LYS A 48 9.58 -3.02 -3.45
CA LYS A 48 10.02 -4.41 -3.34
C LYS A 48 10.63 -4.77 -4.70
N ARG A 49 11.94 -5.02 -4.76
CA ARG A 49 12.57 -5.55 -5.98
C ARG A 49 11.84 -6.85 -6.35
N SER A 50 11.26 -6.88 -7.55
CA SER A 50 10.90 -8.15 -8.17
C SER A 50 12.23 -8.87 -8.44
N LYS A 51 12.45 -10.07 -7.88
CA LYS A 51 13.41 -10.98 -8.50
C LYS A 51 12.85 -11.22 -9.90
N ARG A 52 13.58 -10.75 -10.90
CA ARG A 52 13.28 -10.97 -12.31
C ARG A 52 13.95 -12.26 -12.73
#